data_AF-A0AAU8AH59-F1
#
_entry.id   AF-A0AAU8AH59-F1
#
_cell.length_a   1.000
_cell.length_b   1.000
_cell.length_c   1.000
_cell.angle_alpha   90.00
_cell.angle_beta   90.00
_cell.angle_gamma   90.00
#
_symmetry.space_group_name_H-M   'P 1'
#
loop_
_entity.id
_entity.type
_entity.pdbx_description
1 polymer ?
#
loop_
_entity_poly.entity_id
_entity_poly.type
_entity_poly.pdbx_seq_one_letter_code
_entity_poly.pdbx_strand_id
1 'polypeptide(L)'
;MTQDQRSAATLAEWQRNIAAGDVVAFRFPPGSGTPALTKVRPSLVLGVEDLADMRSVTLAFGSSQRPTKPRRDHVIAVRGEAALGAASLHAPTYFDASRRITVSIHHAGFDVSDRAETAILGRLTGWSLAEMTRIRQRLAVERDMTRERLRGRCKTPSRHIVVQRTKNGCIAGEEVRHV
;
A
#
# COMPACT_ATOMS: atom_id res chain seq x y z
N MET A 1 18.94 -3.35 25.91
CA MET A 1 19.96 -2.88 24.94
C MET A 1 19.23 -2.53 23.66
N THR A 2 19.05 -1.23 23.45
CA THR A 2 18.20 -0.62 22.44
C THR A 2 19.01 -0.51 21.16
N GLN A 3 18.72 -1.36 20.16
CA GLN A 3 19.40 -1.29 18.87
C GLN A 3 18.61 -0.38 17.94
N ASP A 4 18.72 0.91 18.23
CA ASP A 4 18.29 1.98 17.35
C ASP A 4 19.55 2.74 16.89
N GLN A 5 19.57 3.10 15.60
CA GLN A 5 20.61 3.88 14.90
C GLN A 5 21.97 3.22 14.62
N ARG A 6 22.15 2.74 13.38
CA ARG A 6 23.22 3.17 12.44
C ARG A 6 23.28 2.23 11.24
N SER A 7 22.51 2.58 10.21
CA SER A 7 23.01 2.55 8.85
C SER A 7 22.15 3.55 8.10
N ALA A 8 22.70 4.73 7.83
CA ALA A 8 22.35 5.44 6.61
C ALA A 8 22.81 4.51 5.47
N ALA A 9 22.00 3.47 5.22
CA ALA A 9 22.35 2.40 4.32
C ALA A 9 22.40 3.02 2.93
N THR A 10 23.59 3.01 2.33
CA THR A 10 23.75 3.39 0.94
C THR A 10 22.80 2.53 0.12
N LEU A 11 21.72 3.16 -0.38
CA LEU A 11 20.74 2.49 -1.22
C LEU A 11 21.46 1.86 -2.42
N ALA A 12 21.13 0.63 -2.78
CA ALA A 12 21.56 0.07 -4.05
C ALA A 12 21.01 0.91 -5.21
N GLU A 13 21.62 0.82 -6.40
CA GLU A 13 21.23 1.65 -7.54
C GLU A 13 19.75 1.48 -7.91
N TRP A 14 19.26 0.23 -7.95
CA TRP A 14 17.85 -0.04 -8.21
C TRP A 14 16.92 0.55 -7.14
N GLN A 15 17.35 0.60 -5.88
CA GLN A 15 16.57 1.18 -4.79
C GLN A 15 16.46 2.70 -4.91
N ARG A 16 17.46 3.36 -5.49
CA ARG A 16 17.41 4.80 -5.79
C ARG A 16 16.50 5.09 -6.99
N ASN A 17 16.57 4.23 -8.00
CA ASN A 17 15.93 4.45 -9.31
C ASN A 17 14.51 3.88 -9.41
N ILE A 18 14.06 3.08 -8.44
CA ILE A 18 12.71 2.54 -8.42
C ILE A 18 11.67 3.66 -8.44
N ALA A 19 10.70 3.52 -9.33
CA ALA A 19 9.66 4.49 -9.60
C ALA A 19 8.30 3.82 -9.85
N ALA A 20 7.25 4.63 -9.79
CA ALA A 20 5.91 4.15 -10.14
C ALA A 20 5.86 3.67 -11.59
N GLY A 21 5.26 2.51 -11.82
CA GLY A 21 5.24 1.83 -13.11
C GLY A 21 6.31 0.75 -13.27
N ASP A 22 7.30 0.67 -12.37
CA ASP A 22 8.23 -0.45 -12.36
C ASP A 22 7.54 -1.74 -11.90
N VAL A 23 7.92 -2.85 -12.51
CA VAL A 23 7.51 -4.19 -12.11
C VAL A 23 8.68 -4.84 -11.39
N VAL A 24 8.46 -5.28 -10.17
CA VAL A 24 9.48 -5.87 -9.29
C VAL A 24 9.14 -7.30 -8.92
N ALA A 25 10.16 -8.11 -8.65
CA ALA A 25 9.99 -9.40 -8.02
C ALA A 25 9.86 -9.22 -6.51
N PHE A 26 8.72 -9.63 -5.93
CA PHE A 26 8.47 -9.48 -4.51
C PHE A 26 7.82 -10.73 -3.89
N ARG A 27 8.31 -11.09 -2.71
CA ARG A 27 7.81 -12.15 -1.86
C ARG A 27 6.82 -11.56 -0.85
N PHE A 28 5.53 -11.72 -1.11
CA PHE A 28 4.49 -11.31 -0.18
C PHE A 28 4.52 -12.19 1.08
N PRO A 29 4.38 -11.62 2.29
CA PRO A 29 4.30 -12.43 3.51
C PRO A 29 3.09 -13.38 3.45
N PRO A 30 3.18 -14.60 4.00
CA PRO A 30 2.07 -15.54 3.95
C PRO A 30 0.95 -14.99 4.82
N GLY A 31 -0.29 -15.09 4.34
CA GLY A 31 -1.45 -14.89 5.23
C GLY A 31 -1.39 -15.90 6.38
N SER A 32 -1.79 -15.48 7.57
CA SER A 32 -1.84 -16.31 8.79
C SER A 32 -2.53 -17.64 8.50
N GLY A 33 -1.78 -18.73 8.30
CA GLY A 33 -2.37 -20.01 7.98
C GLY A 33 -1.42 -21.14 7.58
N THR A 34 -0.27 -20.88 6.97
CA THR A 34 0.74 -21.93 6.72
C THR A 34 2.12 -21.31 6.42
N PRO A 35 3.23 -21.89 6.92
CA PRO A 35 4.60 -21.44 6.64
C PRO A 35 5.08 -21.93 5.26
N ALA A 36 4.23 -21.85 4.24
CA ALA A 36 4.64 -22.17 2.88
C ALA A 36 5.59 -21.08 2.36
N LEU A 37 6.74 -21.49 1.82
CA LEU A 37 7.68 -20.65 1.07
C LEU A 37 6.89 -19.71 0.15
N THR A 38 6.84 -18.44 0.52
CA THR A 38 5.97 -17.52 -0.18
C THR A 38 6.46 -17.33 -1.59
N LYS A 39 5.61 -17.68 -2.55
CA LYS A 39 5.91 -17.58 -3.98
C LYS A 39 6.28 -16.15 -4.32
N VAL A 40 7.47 -15.96 -4.89
CA VAL A 40 7.88 -14.68 -5.50
C VAL A 40 6.92 -14.39 -6.65
N ARG A 41 6.38 -13.17 -6.69
CA ARG A 41 5.42 -12.74 -7.70
C ARG A 41 5.86 -11.43 -8.33
N PRO A 42 5.58 -11.22 -9.62
CA PRO A 42 5.69 -9.91 -10.21
C PRO A 42 4.72 -8.97 -9.49
N SER A 43 5.21 -7.81 -9.10
CA SER A 43 4.47 -6.81 -8.33
C SER A 43 4.71 -5.44 -8.94
N LEU A 44 3.62 -4.69 -9.11
CA LEU A 44 3.68 -3.36 -9.71
C LEU A 44 3.90 -2.31 -8.64
N VAL A 45 4.89 -1.45 -8.86
CA VAL A 45 5.11 -0.25 -8.05
C VAL A 45 4.06 0.79 -8.40
N LEU A 46 3.16 1.06 -7.47
CA LEU A 46 2.14 2.10 -7.59
C LEU A 46 2.64 3.46 -7.09
N GLY A 47 3.67 3.49 -6.26
CA GLY A 47 4.16 4.74 -5.69
C GLY A 47 5.38 4.51 -4.81
N VAL A 48 6.13 5.57 -4.66
CA VAL A 48 7.29 5.65 -3.77
C VAL A 48 7.08 6.89 -2.92
N GLU A 49 7.15 6.73 -1.61
CA GLU A 49 6.99 7.81 -0.64
C GLU A 49 8.24 7.87 0.23
N ASP A 50 8.86 9.05 0.30
CA ASP A 50 9.98 9.34 1.20
C ASP A 50 9.44 10.09 2.44
N LEU A 51 9.59 9.49 3.62
CA LEU A 51 9.14 10.08 4.89
C LEU A 51 10.22 9.91 5.95
N ALA A 52 10.70 11.02 6.53
CA ALA A 52 11.63 11.03 7.67
C ALA A 52 12.79 10.02 7.50
N ASP A 53 13.52 10.14 6.39
CA ASP A 53 14.65 9.28 5.99
C ASP A 53 14.29 7.82 5.67
N MET A 54 13.01 7.46 5.67
CA MET A 54 12.51 6.16 5.25
C MET A 54 11.86 6.25 3.87
N ARG A 55 12.49 5.59 2.89
CA ARG A 55 11.89 5.37 1.57
C ARG A 55 11.00 4.13 1.60
N SER A 56 9.74 4.30 1.24
CA SER A 56 8.73 3.25 1.21
C SER A 56 8.15 3.10 -0.19
N VAL A 57 7.76 1.88 -0.52
CA VAL A 57 7.23 1.51 -1.84
C VAL A 57 5.86 0.89 -1.67
N THR A 58 4.89 1.42 -2.40
CA THR A 58 3.54 0.83 -2.49
C THR A 58 3.48 -0.14 -3.66
N LEU A 59 3.22 -1.42 -3.36
CA LEU A 59 3.21 -2.51 -4.32
C LEU A 59 1.80 -3.10 -4.49
N ALA A 60 1.42 -3.44 -5.71
CA ALA A 60 0.25 -4.26 -6.02
C ALA A 60 0.69 -5.59 -6.63
N PHE A 61 0.18 -6.72 -6.12
CA PHE A 61 0.59 -8.02 -6.65
C PHE A 61 -0.02 -8.30 -8.03
N GLY A 62 0.74 -8.99 -8.87
CA GLY A 62 0.28 -9.53 -10.14
C GLY A 62 -0.38 -10.90 -9.97
N SER A 63 -1.47 -11.10 -10.69
CA SER A 63 -2.14 -12.39 -10.86
C SER A 63 -2.40 -12.66 -12.34
N SER A 64 -2.24 -13.90 -12.79
CA SER A 64 -2.69 -14.33 -14.11
C SER A 64 -4.21 -14.49 -14.18
N GLN A 65 -4.87 -14.64 -13.02
CA GLN A 65 -6.32 -14.74 -12.95
C GLN A 65 -6.94 -13.34 -12.99
N ARG A 66 -7.89 -13.16 -13.92
CA ARG A 66 -8.65 -11.92 -14.02
C ARG A 66 -9.58 -11.79 -12.80
N PRO A 67 -9.51 -10.70 -12.03
CA PRO A 67 -10.38 -10.50 -10.87
C PRO A 67 -11.87 -10.34 -11.26
N THR A 68 -12.73 -10.81 -10.38
CA THR A 68 -14.19 -10.63 -10.45
C THR A 68 -14.60 -9.23 -9.97
N LYS A 69 -15.79 -8.75 -10.38
CA LYS A 69 -16.36 -7.51 -9.80
C LYS A 69 -16.58 -7.71 -8.29
N PRO A 70 -16.40 -6.68 -7.44
CA PRO A 70 -16.22 -5.24 -7.72
C PRO A 70 -14.77 -4.77 -7.92
N ARG A 71 -13.78 -5.67 -7.90
CA ARG A 71 -12.34 -5.29 -7.85
C ARG A 71 -11.79 -4.74 -9.16
N ARG A 72 -12.54 -4.85 -10.26
CA ARG A 72 -12.07 -4.48 -11.62
C ARG A 72 -11.70 -3.01 -11.77
N ASP A 73 -12.30 -2.14 -10.98
CA ASP A 73 -12.10 -0.69 -11.06
C ASP A 73 -10.69 -0.22 -10.68
N HIS A 74 -9.94 -1.09 -9.99
CA HIS A 74 -8.58 -0.84 -9.51
C HIS A 74 -7.56 -1.78 -10.14
N VAL A 75 -7.90 -2.40 -11.27
CA VAL A 75 -7.09 -3.45 -11.88
C VAL A 75 -6.39 -2.93 -13.12
N ILE A 76 -5.08 -3.05 -13.11
CA ILE A 76 -4.20 -2.67 -14.21
C ILE A 76 -3.87 -3.94 -14.97
N ALA A 77 -4.37 -4.04 -16.20
CA ALA A 77 -4.10 -5.18 -17.06
C ALA A 77 -2.87 -4.91 -17.91
N VAL A 78 -1.94 -5.87 -17.95
CA VAL A 78 -0.83 -5.91 -18.90
C VAL A 78 -1.11 -7.03 -19.89
N ARG A 79 -1.30 -6.65 -21.15
CA ARG A 79 -1.70 -7.55 -22.23
C ARG A 79 -1.02 -7.10 -23.52
N GLY A 80 -0.82 -8.05 -24.43
CA GLY A 80 -0.11 -7.81 -25.69
C GLY A 80 1.39 -7.96 -25.51
N GLU A 81 2.04 -8.44 -26.57
CA GLU A 81 3.42 -8.90 -26.53
C GLU A 81 4.40 -7.77 -26.19
N ALA A 82 4.22 -6.57 -26.76
CA ALA A 82 5.06 -5.42 -26.47
C ALA A 82 4.99 -4.98 -24.99
N ALA A 83 3.80 -4.96 -24.40
CA ALA A 83 3.62 -4.57 -22.99
C ALA A 83 4.14 -5.64 -22.03
N LEU A 84 3.97 -6.92 -22.40
CA LEU A 84 4.53 -8.05 -21.67
C LEU A 84 6.06 -8.05 -21.71
N GLY A 85 6.65 -7.82 -22.88
CA GLY A 85 8.10 -7.71 -23.06
C GLY A 85 8.68 -6.55 -22.25
N ALA A 86 8.08 -5.36 -22.31
CA ALA A 86 8.53 -4.19 -21.54
C ALA A 86 8.46 -4.41 -20.02
N ALA A 87 7.47 -5.15 -19.54
CA ALA A 87 7.28 -5.51 -18.14
C ALA A 87 8.05 -6.78 -17.71
N SER A 88 8.77 -7.43 -18.63
CA SER A 88 9.41 -8.75 -18.45
C SER A 88 8.45 -9.81 -17.88
N LEU A 89 7.23 -9.88 -18.42
CA LEU A 89 6.19 -10.81 -18.02
C LEU A 89 5.97 -11.88 -19.09
N HIS A 90 5.91 -13.14 -18.69
CA HIS A 90 5.71 -14.26 -19.62
C HIS A 90 4.24 -14.48 -20.01
N ALA A 91 3.29 -13.91 -19.27
CA ALA A 91 1.86 -14.12 -19.49
C ALA A 91 1.05 -12.87 -19.11
N PRO A 92 -0.16 -12.71 -19.70
CA PRO A 92 -1.09 -11.65 -19.30
C PRO A 92 -1.27 -11.59 -17.79
N THR A 93 -1.00 -10.42 -17.21
CA THR A 93 -0.98 -10.23 -15.76
C THR A 93 -1.89 -9.06 -15.38
N TYR A 94 -2.61 -9.23 -14.28
CA TYR A 94 -3.50 -8.25 -13.69
C TYR A 94 -2.94 -7.82 -12.34
N PHE A 95 -2.64 -6.53 -12.19
CA PHE A 95 -2.23 -5.95 -10.92
C PHE A 95 -3.43 -5.34 -10.22
N ASP A 96 -3.76 -5.82 -9.03
CA ASP A 96 -4.92 -5.37 -8.25
C ASP A 96 -4.50 -4.30 -7.22
N ALA A 97 -4.70 -3.03 -7.56
CA ALA A 97 -4.33 -1.91 -6.70
C ALA A 97 -5.22 -1.77 -5.44
N SER A 98 -6.35 -2.49 -5.37
CA SER A 98 -7.17 -2.56 -4.16
C SER A 98 -6.51 -3.39 -3.06
N ARG A 99 -5.59 -4.29 -3.43
CA ARG A 99 -4.83 -5.15 -2.51
C ARG A 99 -3.35 -4.78 -2.46
N ARG A 100 -3.08 -3.48 -2.41
CA ARG A 100 -1.72 -2.95 -2.31
C ARG A 100 -1.18 -3.05 -0.88
N ILE A 101 0.14 -3.22 -0.77
CA ILE A 101 0.89 -3.11 0.50
C ILE A 101 1.92 -2.01 0.40
N THR A 102 2.29 -1.40 1.52
CA THR A 102 3.41 -0.44 1.59
C THR A 102 4.51 -1.09 2.42
N VAL A 103 5.72 -1.13 1.88
CA VAL A 103 6.88 -1.75 2.52
C VAL A 103 8.07 -0.81 2.46
N SER A 104 9.02 -0.96 3.39
CA SER A 104 10.31 -0.27 3.32
C SER A 104 11.08 -0.71 2.07
N ILE A 105 11.87 0.19 1.46
CA ILE A 105 12.75 -0.15 0.33
C ILE A 105 13.81 -1.21 0.69
N HIS A 106 14.12 -1.36 1.98
CA HIS A 106 15.04 -2.36 2.51
C HIS A 106 14.35 -3.68 2.90
N HIS A 107 13.07 -3.86 2.56
CA HIS A 107 12.32 -5.05 2.95
C HIS A 107 12.92 -6.31 2.29
N ALA A 108 13.22 -7.34 3.08
CA ALA A 108 13.80 -8.61 2.62
C ALA A 108 12.90 -9.44 1.66
N GLY A 109 11.73 -8.90 1.34
CA GLY A 109 10.80 -9.48 0.37
C GLY A 109 11.13 -9.13 -1.07
N PHE A 110 11.96 -8.10 -1.32
CA PHE A 110 12.46 -7.84 -2.67
C PHE A 110 13.41 -8.97 -3.07
N ASP A 111 13.05 -9.65 -4.15
CA ASP A 111 13.86 -10.74 -4.71
C ASP A 111 14.85 -10.11 -5.69
N VAL A 112 16.06 -9.81 -5.18
CA VAL A 112 17.13 -9.23 -5.99
C VAL A 112 17.78 -10.35 -6.77
N SER A 113 17.81 -10.23 -8.10
CA SER A 113 18.50 -11.20 -8.94
C SER A 113 20.01 -11.06 -8.77
N ASP A 114 20.70 -12.13 -8.37
CA ASP A 114 22.17 -12.15 -8.22
C ASP A 114 22.91 -11.76 -9.50
N ARG A 115 22.30 -11.99 -10.67
CA ARG A 115 22.91 -11.70 -11.98
C ARG A 115 22.77 -10.24 -12.39
N ALA A 116 21.66 -9.60 -12.05
CA ALA A 116 21.32 -8.26 -12.51
C ALA A 116 21.41 -7.21 -11.39
N GLU A 117 21.70 -7.63 -10.16
CA GLU A 117 21.78 -6.82 -8.95
C GLU A 117 20.56 -5.90 -8.74
N THR A 118 19.40 -6.32 -9.25
CA THR A 118 18.16 -5.56 -9.22
C THR A 118 16.96 -6.46 -8.92
N ALA A 119 15.99 -5.90 -8.20
CA ALA A 119 14.67 -6.49 -8.03
C ALA A 119 13.69 -6.01 -9.13
N ILE A 120 14.07 -5.03 -9.95
CA ILE A 120 13.25 -4.49 -11.03
C ILE A 120 13.35 -5.44 -12.23
N LEU A 121 12.21 -6.01 -12.61
CA LEU A 121 12.05 -6.90 -13.76
C LEU A 121 11.85 -6.12 -15.05
N GLY A 122 11.09 -5.02 -14.99
CA GLY A 122 10.74 -4.23 -16.16
C GLY A 122 9.88 -3.04 -15.79
N ARG A 123 9.27 -2.41 -16.80
CA ARG A 123 8.46 -1.19 -16.62
C ARG A 123 7.21 -1.23 -17.49
N LEU A 124 6.09 -0.74 -16.95
CA LEU A 124 4.86 -0.55 -17.71
C LEU A 124 5.03 0.51 -18.78
N THR A 125 4.42 0.26 -19.94
CA THR A 125 4.40 1.20 -21.07
C THR A 125 3.00 1.35 -21.65
N GLY A 126 2.81 2.40 -22.45
CA GLY A 126 1.57 2.64 -23.20
C GLY A 126 0.32 2.69 -22.32
N TRP A 127 -0.72 1.96 -22.74
CA TRP A 127 -2.03 1.98 -22.10
C TRP A 127 -2.01 1.52 -20.64
N SER A 128 -1.22 0.48 -20.30
CA SER A 128 -1.12 -0.01 -18.92
C SER A 128 -0.53 1.03 -17.96
N LEU A 129 0.42 1.84 -18.43
CA LEU A 129 0.99 2.95 -17.67
C LEU A 129 -0.02 4.10 -17.47
N ALA A 130 -0.78 4.43 -18.51
CA ALA A 130 -1.84 5.43 -18.44
C ALA A 130 -2.96 5.01 -17.47
N GLU A 131 -3.40 3.75 -17.53
CA GLU A 131 -4.42 3.23 -16.62
C GLU A 131 -3.92 3.17 -15.17
N MET A 132 -2.65 2.80 -14.95
CA MET A 132 -2.00 2.88 -13.64
C MET A 132 -2.01 4.31 -13.08
N THR A 133 -1.70 5.30 -13.92
CA THR A 133 -1.74 6.72 -13.53
C THR A 133 -3.15 7.17 -13.13
N ARG A 134 -4.17 6.79 -13.91
CA ARG A 134 -5.59 7.06 -13.59
C ARG A 134 -6.00 6.45 -12.25
N ILE A 135 -5.62 5.20 -12.00
CA ILE A 135 -5.90 4.49 -10.75
C ILE A 135 -5.18 5.14 -9.58
N ARG A 136 -3.92 5.57 -9.74
CA ARG A 136 -3.19 6.31 -8.69
C ARG A 136 -3.89 7.61 -8.30
N GLN A 137 -4.34 8.39 -9.28
CA GLN A 137 -5.09 9.63 -9.01
C GLN A 137 -6.36 9.34 -8.21
N ARG A 138 -7.12 8.33 -8.61
CA ARG A 138 -8.31 7.90 -7.86
C ARG A 138 -7.98 7.49 -6.42
N LEU A 139 -6.95 6.66 -6.23
CA LEU A 139 -6.52 6.24 -4.89
C LEU A 139 -6.06 7.41 -4.02
N ALA A 140 -5.44 8.44 -4.61
CA ALA A 140 -5.07 9.65 -3.90
C ALA A 140 -6.30 10.42 -3.41
N VAL A 141 -7.29 10.64 -4.28
CA VAL A 141 -8.56 11.29 -3.92
C VAL A 141 -9.29 10.49 -2.81
N GLU A 142 -9.34 9.16 -2.93
CA GLU A 142 -9.92 8.30 -1.90
C GLU A 142 -9.18 8.42 -0.55
N ARG A 143 -7.85 8.43 -0.58
CA ARG A 143 -7.02 8.62 0.63
C ARG A 143 -7.28 9.98 1.27
N ASP A 144 -7.39 11.04 0.49
CA ASP A 144 -7.59 12.39 1.00
C ASP A 144 -9.01 12.56 1.57
N MET A 145 -10.03 11.98 0.91
CA MET A 145 -11.38 11.89 1.49
C MET A 145 -11.41 11.14 2.81
N THR A 146 -10.69 10.02 2.91
CA THR A 146 -10.58 9.27 4.17
C THR A 146 -9.88 10.10 5.25
N ARG A 147 -8.78 10.79 4.92
CA ARG A 147 -8.07 11.69 5.84
C ARG A 147 -8.98 12.80 6.36
N GLU A 148 -9.76 13.43 5.48
CA GLU A 148 -10.69 14.48 5.88
C GLU A 148 -11.80 13.95 6.80
N ARG A 149 -12.37 12.78 6.48
CA ARG A 149 -13.36 12.11 7.35
C ARG A 149 -12.80 11.81 8.74
N LEU A 150 -11.54 11.37 8.82
CA LEU A 150 -10.88 11.12 10.11
C LEU A 150 -10.61 12.42 10.88
N ARG A 151 -10.17 13.49 10.21
CA ARG A 151 -10.03 14.83 10.81
C ARG A 151 -11.35 15.37 11.34
N GLY A 152 -12.44 15.18 10.60
CA GLY A 152 -13.79 15.56 11.02
C GLY A 152 -14.27 14.80 12.25
N ARG A 153 -13.97 13.49 12.37
CA ARG A 153 -14.32 12.69 13.56
C ARG A 153 -13.56 13.11 14.82
N CYS A 154 -12.32 13.60 14.69
CA CYS A 154 -11.56 14.14 15.82
C CYS A 154 -12.11 15.48 16.35
N LYS A 155 -13.03 16.14 15.63
CA LYS A 155 -13.80 17.29 16.11
C LYS A 155 -15.12 16.88 16.78
N THR A 156 -15.16 15.74 17.47
CA THR A 156 -16.31 15.45 18.32
C THR A 156 -16.25 16.43 19.50
N PRO A 157 -17.22 17.36 19.66
CA PRO A 157 -17.22 18.24 20.82
C PRO A 157 -17.27 17.38 22.08
N SER A 158 -16.51 17.77 23.12
CA SER A 158 -16.50 17.09 24.43
C SER A 158 -17.93 16.73 24.81
N ARG A 159 -18.19 15.43 24.99
CA ARG A 159 -19.52 14.98 25.42
C ARG A 159 -19.70 15.48 26.85
N HIS A 160 -20.59 16.44 27.06
CA HIS A 160 -21.00 16.81 28.41
C HIS A 160 -21.86 15.65 28.94
N ILE A 161 -21.41 15.03 30.03
CA ILE A 161 -22.22 14.03 30.73
C ILE A 161 -22.93 14.77 31.85
N VAL A 162 -24.26 14.79 31.78
CA VAL A 162 -25.10 15.25 32.87
C VAL A 162 -25.26 14.10 33.86
N VAL A 163 -24.68 14.24 35.05
CA VAL A 163 -24.84 13.27 36.14
C VAL A 163 -25.98 13.76 37.03
N GLN A 164 -27.11 13.08 36.93
CA GLN A 164 -28.28 13.34 37.76
C GLN A 164 -28.23 12.46 39.00
N ARG A 165 -28.17 13.07 40.19
CA ARG A 165 -28.25 12.35 41.48
C ARG A 165 -29.70 12.33 41.95
N THR A 166 -30.25 11.14 42.15
CA THR A 166 -31.59 10.96 42.75
C THR A 166 -31.47 10.42 44.17
N LYS A 167 -32.30 10.95 45.08
CA LYS A 167 -32.44 10.45 46.46
C LYS A 167 -33.94 10.31 46.74
N ASN A 168 -34.36 9.11 47.15
CA ASN A 168 -35.76 8.77 47.43
C ASN A 168 -36.75 9.09 46.28
N GLY A 169 -36.37 8.80 45.04
CA GLY A 169 -37.25 9.01 43.87
C GLY A 169 -37.37 10.46 43.39
N CYS A 170 -36.78 11.43 44.10
CA CYS A 170 -36.71 12.82 43.67
C CYS A 170 -35.29 13.18 43.19
N ILE A 171 -35.21 14.07 42.21
CA ILE A 171 -33.96 14.59 41.65
C ILE A 171 -33.33 15.50 42.72
N ALA A 172 -32.20 15.09 43.27
CA ALA A 172 -31.52 15.79 44.36
C ALA A 172 -30.40 16.73 43.87
N GLY A 173 -30.00 16.62 42.60
CA GLY A 173 -29.06 17.55 41.97
C GLY A 173 -28.60 17.08 40.59
N GLU A 174 -28.22 18.02 39.75
CA GLU A 174 -27.73 17.80 38.39
C GLU A 174 -26.33 18.42 38.27
N GLU A 175 -25.34 17.63 37.90
CA GLU A 175 -23.94 18.08 37.75
C GLU A 175 -23.48 17.80 36.32
N VAL A 176 -23.10 18.85 35.59
CA VAL A 176 -22.55 18.70 34.23
C VAL A 176 -21.04 18.49 34.34
N ARG A 177 -20.57 17.33 33.88
CA ARG A 177 -19.14 17.02 33.81
C ARG A 177 -18.67 17.04 32.37
N HIS A 178 -17.54 17.72 32.16
CA HIS A 178 -16.81 17.71 30.90
C HIS A 178 -15.84 16.52 30.90
N VAL A 179 -15.84 15.74 29.83
CA VAL A 179 -14.93 14.59 29.60
C VAL A 179 -14.19 14.79 28.28
#